data_AF-A0A1B2HF58-F1
#
_entry.id   AF-A0A1B2HF58-F1
#
_cell.length_a   1.000
_cell.length_b   1.000
_cell.length_c   1.000
_cell.angle_alpha   90.00
_cell.angle_beta   90.00
_cell.angle_gamma   90.00
#
_symmetry.space_group_name_H-M   'P 1'
#
loop_
_entity.id
_entity.type
_entity.pdbx_description
1 polymer ?
#
loop_
_entity_poly.entity_id
_entity_poly.type
_entity_poly.pdbx_seq_one_letter_code
_entity_poly.pdbx_strand_id
1 'polypeptide(L)'
;MNRAHRTRGSSARGHDVVTRHDGVVTPYRSQLLDGGRNVVLQDLCANDFADRLALAFDHVALREVLNALDPPNARAPDCSRPVWPLVGG
;
A
#
# COMPACT_ATOMS: atom_id res chain seq x y z
N MET A 1 24.68 33.12 -7.44
CA MET A 1 23.95 32.47 -8.54
C MET A 1 24.46 31.04 -8.73
N ASN A 2 23.67 30.01 -8.39
CA ASN A 2 23.65 28.67 -9.03
C ASN A 2 22.89 27.64 -8.18
N ARG A 3 21.69 27.26 -8.62
CA ARG A 3 21.41 25.90 -9.09
C ARG A 3 19.99 25.88 -9.66
N ALA A 4 19.91 25.99 -10.97
CA ALA A 4 18.75 25.58 -11.73
C ALA A 4 18.68 24.04 -11.67
N HIS A 5 18.01 23.49 -10.66
CA HIS A 5 17.49 22.12 -10.70
C HIS A 5 16.00 22.20 -11.04
N ARG A 6 15.73 22.53 -12.30
CA ARG A 6 14.43 22.31 -12.93
C ARG A 6 14.63 21.41 -14.13
N THR A 7 14.82 20.12 -13.86
CA THR A 7 14.40 19.08 -14.80
C THR A 7 12.95 18.76 -14.46
N ARG A 8 12.03 19.03 -15.39
CA ARG A 8 10.67 18.50 -15.36
C ARG A 8 10.75 17.00 -15.65
N GLY A 9 11.02 16.20 -14.63
CA GLY A 9 10.69 14.78 -14.59
C GLY A 9 9.59 14.60 -13.57
N SER A 10 8.54 13.85 -13.90
CA SER A 10 7.43 13.55 -12.99
C SER A 10 7.96 13.27 -11.57
N SER A 11 7.62 14.13 -10.60
CA SER A 11 7.84 13.80 -9.20
C SER A 11 7.11 12.47 -8.97
N ALA A 12 7.87 11.40 -8.74
CA ALA A 12 7.28 10.10 -8.48
C ALA A 12 6.45 10.24 -7.21
N ARG A 13 5.12 10.18 -7.35
CA ARG A 13 4.23 10.14 -6.20
C ARG A 13 4.34 8.74 -5.61
N GLY A 14 4.78 8.65 -4.36
CA GLY A 14 4.83 7.37 -3.65
C GLY A 14 3.45 6.78 -3.42
N HIS A 15 3.40 5.46 -3.29
CA HIS A 15 2.19 4.70 -3.02
C HIS A 15 2.48 3.70 -1.91
N ASP A 16 1.91 3.95 -0.74
CA ASP A 16 2.12 3.14 0.46
C ASP A 16 0.87 2.34 0.79
N VAL A 17 1.07 1.06 1.03
CA VAL A 17 0.06 0.12 1.51
C VAL A 17 0.51 -0.35 2.88
N VAL A 18 -0.33 -0.14 3.89
CA VAL A 18 -0.01 -0.45 5.28
C VAL A 18 -1.12 -1.29 5.90
N THR A 19 -0.79 -2.02 6.97
CA THR A 19 -1.75 -2.77 7.76
C THR A 19 -1.87 -2.18 9.17
N ARG A 20 -3.11 -2.07 9.67
CA ARG A 20 -3.39 -1.69 11.06
C ARG A 20 -2.86 -2.71 12.06
N HIS A 21 -2.68 -3.95 11.61
CA HIS A 21 -2.20 -5.07 12.42
C HIS A 21 -0.68 -5.20 12.45
N ASP A 22 0.08 -4.21 11.95
CA ASP A 22 1.54 -4.26 11.96
C ASP A 22 2.08 -4.32 13.40
N GLY A 23 2.54 -5.49 13.83
CA GLY A 23 3.12 -5.71 15.15
C GLY A 23 4.58 -5.23 15.30
N VAL A 24 5.22 -4.82 14.21
CA VAL A 24 6.67 -4.49 14.19
C VAL A 24 6.90 -2.98 14.13
N VAL A 25 6.23 -2.26 13.23
CA VAL A 25 6.32 -0.80 13.15
C VAL A 25 5.02 -0.17 13.61
N THR A 26 5.05 0.21 14.88
CA THR A 26 3.93 0.81 15.58
C THR A 26 4.22 2.27 15.97
N PRO A 27 3.22 3.16 15.95
CA PRO A 27 1.88 2.95 15.37
C PRO A 27 1.96 2.83 13.85
N TYR A 28 1.08 2.04 13.21
CA TYR A 28 1.11 1.81 11.75
C TYR A 28 1.13 3.10 10.91
N ARG A 29 0.52 4.17 11.43
CA ARG A 29 0.45 5.49 10.78
C ARG A 29 1.81 6.16 10.58
N SER A 30 2.85 5.74 11.30
CA SER A 30 4.22 6.26 11.12
C SER A 30 4.83 5.89 9.77
N GLN A 31 4.22 4.93 9.06
CA GLN A 31 4.66 4.45 7.76
C GLN A 31 4.13 5.32 6.62
N LEU A 32 3.07 6.11 6.84
CA LEU A 32 2.39 6.85 5.77
C LEU A 32 3.30 7.92 5.16
N LEU A 33 3.27 8.05 3.83
CA LEU A 33 4.02 9.06 3.08
C LEU A 33 3.33 10.43 3.11
N ASP A 34 4.12 11.47 3.32
CA ASP A 34 3.70 12.84 3.08
C ASP A 34 3.62 13.13 1.58
N GLY A 35 2.45 13.56 1.11
CA GLY A 35 2.21 13.90 -0.31
C GLY A 35 2.12 12.69 -1.26
N GLY A 36 2.07 11.47 -0.73
CA GLY A 36 1.82 10.23 -1.47
C GLY A 36 0.36 9.75 -1.41
N ARG A 37 0.06 8.65 -2.11
CA ARG A 37 -1.18 7.89 -1.90
C ARG A 37 -0.93 6.88 -0.80
N ASN A 38 -1.73 6.92 0.25
CA ASN A 38 -1.65 5.99 1.36
C ASN A 38 -2.92 5.13 1.42
N VAL A 39 -2.74 3.84 1.63
CA VAL A 39 -3.81 2.84 1.72
C VAL A 39 -3.65 2.04 3.01
N VAL A 40 -4.72 1.90 3.78
CA VAL A 40 -4.79 0.96 4.91
C VAL A 40 -5.63 -0.23 4.46
N LEU A 41 -5.07 -1.45 4.51
CA LEU A 41 -5.76 -2.64 4.00
C LEU A 41 -7.16 -2.84 4.58
N GLN A 42 -7.29 -2.64 5.90
CA GLN A 42 -8.55 -2.83 6.60
C GLN A 42 -9.62 -1.79 6.23
N ASP A 43 -9.25 -0.70 5.56
CA ASP A 43 -10.21 0.28 5.02
C ASP A 43 -10.70 -0.14 3.62
N LEU A 44 -9.97 -1.03 2.92
CA LEU A 44 -10.40 -1.65 1.67
C LEU A 44 -11.17 -2.95 1.91
N CYS A 45 -10.60 -3.86 2.70
CA CYS A 45 -11.16 -5.15 3.05
C CYS A 45 -11.11 -5.34 4.57
N ALA A 46 -12.25 -5.20 5.25
CA ALA A 46 -12.30 -5.28 6.73
C ALA A 46 -11.94 -6.66 7.30
N ASN A 47 -11.97 -7.72 6.47
CA ASN A 47 -11.61 -9.10 6.79
C ASN A 47 -10.16 -9.45 6.42
N ASP A 48 -9.34 -8.44 6.16
CA ASP A 48 -7.92 -8.58 5.95
C ASP A 48 -7.18 -8.41 7.28
N PHE A 49 -6.57 -9.49 7.77
CA PHE A 49 -5.88 -9.53 9.05
C PHE A 49 -4.36 -9.66 8.89
N ALA A 50 -3.80 -9.39 7.70
CA ALA A 50 -2.37 -9.52 7.44
C ALA A 50 -1.53 -8.73 8.45
N ASP A 51 -0.55 -9.38 9.07
CA ASP A 51 0.57 -8.71 9.75
C ASP A 51 1.57 -8.20 8.68
N ARG A 52 2.54 -7.38 9.08
CA ARG A 52 3.62 -6.90 8.23
C ARG A 52 4.29 -8.01 7.41
N LEU A 53 4.55 -9.16 8.02
CA LEU A 53 5.25 -10.25 7.32
C LEU A 53 4.40 -10.92 6.24
N ALA A 54 3.08 -10.90 6.40
CA ALA A 54 2.14 -11.44 5.41
C ALA A 54 1.85 -10.44 4.28
N LEU A 55 2.08 -9.14 4.50
CA LEU A 55 1.73 -8.05 3.57
C LEU A 55 2.31 -8.23 2.16
N ALA A 56 3.53 -8.80 2.05
CA ALA A 56 4.17 -9.06 0.75
C ALA A 56 3.50 -10.19 -0.05
N PHE A 57 2.72 -11.03 0.62
CA PHE A 57 1.99 -12.16 0.04
C PHE A 57 0.48 -11.88 -0.02
N ASP A 58 0.06 -10.67 0.34
CA ASP A 58 -1.33 -10.26 0.42
C ASP A 58 -1.92 -9.96 -0.95
N HIS A 59 -2.97 -10.69 -1.36
CA HIS A 59 -3.61 -10.50 -2.66
C HIS A 59 -4.31 -9.14 -2.82
N VAL A 60 -4.78 -8.53 -1.73
CA VAL A 60 -5.35 -7.17 -1.68
C VAL A 60 -4.22 -6.15 -1.84
N ALA A 61 -3.12 -6.31 -1.10
CA ALA A 61 -1.97 -5.42 -1.19
C ALA A 61 -1.33 -5.46 -2.59
N LEU A 62 -1.14 -6.66 -3.15
CA LEU A 62 -0.62 -6.85 -4.50
C LEU A 62 -1.54 -6.19 -5.54
N ARG A 63 -2.87 -6.26 -5.36
CA ARG A 63 -3.79 -5.58 -6.26
C ARG A 63 -3.61 -4.06 -6.23
N GLU A 64 -3.42 -3.45 -5.06
CA GLU A 64 -3.16 -2.00 -4.96
C GLU A 64 -1.85 -1.60 -5.62
N VAL A 65 -0.78 -2.39 -5.44
CA VAL A 65 0.49 -2.17 -6.14
C VAL A 65 0.30 -2.23 -7.66
N LEU A 66 -0.41 -3.25 -8.16
CA LEU A 66 -0.72 -3.37 -9.60
C LEU A 66 -1.57 -2.19 -10.11
N ASN A 67 -2.57 -1.76 -9.34
CA ASN A 67 -3.40 -0.60 -9.67
C ASN A 67 -2.59 0.70 -9.75
N ALA A 68 -1.56 0.85 -8.90
CA ALA A 68 -0.66 1.99 -8.93
C ALA A 68 0.30 1.96 -10.13
N LEU A 69 0.77 0.76 -10.53
CA LEU A 69 1.67 0.57 -11.67
C LEU A 69 0.96 0.69 -13.04
N ASP A 70 -0.30 0.26 -13.14
CA ASP A 70 -1.12 0.32 -14.36
C ASP A 70 -2.52 0.91 -14.11
N PRO A 71 -2.63 2.24 -13.86
CA PRO A 71 -3.89 2.88 -13.53
C PRO A 71 -5.01 2.72 -14.58
N PRO A 72 -4.74 2.75 -15.91
CA PRO A 72 -5.78 2.53 -16.92
C PRO A 72 -6.48 1.17 -16.81
N ASN A 73 -5.82 0.14 -16.24
CA ASN A 73 -6.36 -1.21 -16.08
C ASN A 73 -6.65 -1.57 -14.62
N ALA A 74 -6.74 -0.57 -13.73
CA ALA A 74 -6.97 -0.78 -12.31
C ALA A 74 -8.28 -1.56 -12.04
N ARG A 75 -8.25 -2.45 -11.05
CA ARG A 75 -9.38 -3.28 -10.63
C ARG A 75 -9.58 -3.20 -9.13
N ALA A 76 -10.83 -3.27 -8.68
CA ALA A 76 -11.12 -3.36 -7.26
C ALA A 76 -10.47 -4.63 -6.64
N PRO A 77 -9.93 -4.55 -5.42
CA PRO A 77 -9.50 -5.73 -4.68
C PRO A 77 -10.63 -6.72 -4.41
N ASP A 78 -10.30 -8.02 -4.37
CA ASP A 78 -11.24 -9.09 -4.03
C ASP A 78 -11.23 -9.32 -2.50
N CYS A 79 -12.26 -8.80 -1.82
CA CYS A 79 -12.44 -8.99 -0.37
C CYS A 79 -13.27 -10.25 -0.01
N SER A 80 -13.64 -11.09 -0.98
CA SER A 80 -14.47 -12.28 -0.70
C SER A 80 -13.72 -13.38 0.05
N ARG A 81 -12.38 -13.36 0.00
CA ARG A 81 -11.50 -14.28 0.73
C ARG A 81 -10.82 -13.54 1.87
N PRO A 82 -10.89 -14.06 3.12
CA PRO A 82 -10.16 -13.46 4.24
C PRO A 82 -8.65 -13.68 4.08
N VAL A 83 -7.87 -12.69 4.50
CA VAL A 83 -6.41 -12.81 4.61
C VAL A 83 -6.05 -13.08 6.06
N TRP A 84 -5.32 -14.16 6.30
CA TRP A 84 -4.91 -14.54 7.65
C TRP A 84 -3.53 -13.97 8.00
N PRO A 85 -3.27 -13.65 9.29
CA PRO A 85 -2.14 -12.82 9.70
C PRO A 85 -0.74 -13.24 9.23
N LEU A 86 -0.52 -14.53 8.95
CA LEU A 86 0.81 -15.08 8.65
C LEU A 86 0.98 -15.62 7.23
N VAL A 87 -0.10 -15.78 6.46
CA VAL A 87 -0.05 -16.53 5.19
C VAL A 87 -0.29 -15.68 3.94
N GLY A 88 -0.75 -14.43 4.07
CA GLY A 88 -0.96 -13.53 2.93
C GLY A 88 -2.19 -13.84 2.07
N GLY A 89 -2.72 -15.07 2.11
CA GLY A 89 -3.96 -15.41 1.40
C GLY A 89 -3.75 -15.81 -0.05
#